data_AF-A0A077ZSB5-F1
#
_entry.id   AF-A0A077ZSB5-F1
#
_cell.length_a   1.000
_cell.length_b   1.000
_cell.length_c   1.000
_cell.angle_alpha   90.00
_cell.angle_beta   90.00
_cell.angle_gamma   90.00
#
_symmetry.space_group_name_H-M   'P 1'
#
loop_
_entity.id
_entity.type
_entity.pdbx_description
1 polymer ?
#
loop_
_entity_poly.entity_id
_entity_poly.type
_entity_poly.pdbx_seq_one_letter_code
_entity_poly.pdbx_strand_id
1 'polypeptide(L)'
;MKSRIQRLMHRESFEQFQQSNKEEQKQDKRKYRKQQIAQNMVNKHDDDCQIRLIINRIYPNRRNSENYSVLNEIRHNILTKLNLDILARGDPIQELTSLDKIMYQEFRRLVDKQFQNSKIIPSKLIPVIGKASLIYKATVDGFNSIDFHKKCDNQGNTISFILSEYNQVFGCYTSKSWQSPENVQQVEDSEAFIFSLTKNTIHRQYQNSEYAVEHNKDWLTVLGYNDDIAIQSDCNQNMDSFCGLGGTFIPPTGYYQDDQESKVYLAGALKFRVIEIEVYQVIK
;
A
#
# COMPACT_ATOMS: atom_id res chain seq x y z
N MET A 1 -17.83 31.31 -65.74
CA MET A 1 -18.79 31.23 -64.61
C MET A 1 -18.88 29.85 -63.96
N LYS A 2 -19.03 28.75 -64.71
CA LYS A 2 -19.21 27.39 -64.16
C LYS A 2 -18.08 26.90 -63.21
N SER A 3 -16.81 27.28 -63.46
CA SER A 3 -15.67 26.86 -62.63
C SER A 3 -15.52 27.60 -61.29
N ARG A 4 -16.26 28.70 -61.07
CA ARG A 4 -16.20 29.50 -59.83
C ARG A 4 -17.24 29.02 -58.82
N ILE A 5 -18.43 28.66 -59.29
CA ILE A 5 -19.52 28.08 -58.46
C ILE A 5 -19.12 26.70 -57.94
N GLN A 6 -18.50 25.86 -58.79
CA GLN A 6 -18.06 24.51 -58.39
C GLN A 6 -16.94 24.52 -57.33
N ARG A 7 -16.11 25.57 -57.32
CA ARG A 7 -15.07 25.80 -56.29
C ARG A 7 -15.65 26.31 -54.97
N LEU A 8 -16.71 27.12 -55.00
CA LEU A 8 -17.40 27.60 -53.80
C LEU A 8 -18.16 26.47 -53.09
N MET A 9 -18.88 25.62 -53.85
CA MET A 9 -19.59 24.46 -53.31
C MET A 9 -18.65 23.45 -52.62
N HIS A 10 -17.46 23.19 -53.21
CA HIS A 10 -16.45 22.31 -52.59
C HIS A 10 -15.86 22.89 -51.29
N ARG A 11 -15.72 24.21 -51.22
CA ARG A 11 -15.20 24.89 -50.05
C ARG A 11 -16.20 24.85 -48.89
N GLU A 12 -17.48 25.10 -49.16
CA GLU A 12 -18.54 25.01 -48.14
C GLU A 12 -18.70 23.57 -47.60
N SER A 13 -18.65 22.55 -48.47
CA SER A 13 -18.69 21.15 -48.02
C SER A 13 -17.48 20.76 -47.17
N PHE A 14 -16.30 21.30 -47.47
CA PHE A 14 -15.09 21.05 -46.69
C PHE A 14 -15.14 21.76 -45.33
N GLU A 15 -15.64 23.00 -45.28
CA GLU A 15 -15.80 23.75 -44.03
C GLU A 15 -16.84 23.10 -43.10
N GLN A 16 -17.96 22.58 -43.64
CA GLN A 16 -18.95 21.82 -42.88
C GLN A 16 -18.38 20.51 -42.30
N PHE A 17 -17.58 19.77 -43.08
CA PHE A 17 -16.89 18.56 -42.62
C PHE A 17 -15.86 18.86 -41.51
N GLN A 18 -15.14 19.97 -41.61
CA GLN A 18 -14.22 20.42 -40.55
C GLN A 18 -14.96 20.82 -39.27
N GLN A 19 -16.18 21.36 -39.40
CA GLN A 19 -16.99 21.78 -38.26
C GLN A 19 -17.65 20.59 -37.55
N SER A 20 -18.17 19.60 -38.28
CA SER A 20 -18.70 18.37 -37.70
C SER A 20 -17.64 17.60 -36.92
N ASN A 21 -16.42 17.47 -37.47
CA ASN A 21 -15.30 16.84 -36.78
C ASN A 21 -14.89 17.58 -35.49
N LYS A 22 -14.99 18.91 -35.46
CA LYS A 22 -14.71 19.71 -34.25
C LYS A 22 -15.80 19.54 -33.18
N GLU A 23 -17.05 19.37 -33.58
CA GLU A 23 -18.17 19.16 -32.65
C GLU A 23 -18.14 17.74 -32.05
N GLU A 24 -17.83 16.74 -32.87
CA GLU A 24 -17.64 15.35 -32.43
C GLU A 24 -16.48 15.23 -31.41
N GLN A 25 -15.32 15.85 -31.70
CA GLN A 25 -14.19 15.92 -30.76
C GLN A 25 -14.53 16.66 -29.45
N LYS A 26 -15.39 17.70 -29.51
CA LYS A 26 -15.87 18.40 -28.30
C LYS A 26 -16.82 17.51 -27.48
N GLN A 27 -17.65 16.71 -28.14
CA GLN A 27 -18.57 15.79 -27.50
C GLN A 27 -17.83 14.64 -26.80
N ASP A 28 -16.79 14.09 -27.43
CA ASP A 28 -15.92 13.08 -26.84
C ASP A 28 -15.14 13.61 -25.63
N LYS A 29 -14.58 14.83 -25.70
CA LYS A 29 -13.94 15.47 -24.54
C LYS A 29 -14.91 15.67 -23.37
N ARG A 30 -16.17 16.02 -23.65
CA ARG A 30 -17.22 16.16 -22.62
C ARG A 30 -17.58 14.81 -21.99
N LYS A 31 -17.68 13.75 -22.80
CA LYS A 31 -17.95 12.38 -22.34
C LYS A 31 -16.83 11.87 -21.42
N TYR A 32 -15.58 12.05 -21.84
CA TYR A 32 -14.40 11.68 -21.05
C TYR A 32 -14.33 12.43 -19.71
N ARG A 33 -14.59 13.75 -19.71
CA ARG A 33 -14.62 14.55 -18.47
C ARG A 33 -15.72 14.10 -17.50
N LYS A 34 -16.90 13.72 -18.01
CA LYS A 34 -17.97 13.15 -17.18
C LYS A 34 -17.59 11.80 -16.57
N GLN A 35 -16.89 10.95 -17.33
CA GLN A 35 -16.40 9.66 -16.84
C GLN A 35 -15.36 9.81 -15.73
N GLN A 36 -14.43 10.76 -15.87
CA GLN A 36 -13.47 11.08 -14.79
C GLN A 36 -14.18 11.61 -13.54
N ILE A 37 -15.17 12.49 -13.69
CA ILE A 37 -15.95 13.03 -12.58
C ILE A 37 -16.71 11.91 -11.84
N ALA A 38 -17.30 10.96 -12.57
CA ALA A 38 -17.98 9.80 -11.99
C ALA A 38 -17.00 8.88 -11.23
N GLN A 39 -15.83 8.59 -11.81
CA GLN A 39 -14.79 7.80 -11.14
C GLN A 39 -14.31 8.47 -9.85
N ASN A 40 -14.11 9.79 -9.88
CA ASN A 40 -13.71 10.55 -8.68
C ASN A 40 -14.80 10.54 -7.60
N MET A 41 -16.09 10.53 -7.97
CA MET A 41 -17.19 10.40 -7.00
C MET A 41 -17.25 9.02 -6.36
N VAL A 42 -17.02 7.95 -7.13
CA VAL A 42 -16.94 6.58 -6.62
C VAL A 42 -15.77 6.45 -5.64
N ASN A 43 -14.58 6.88 -6.03
CA ASN A 43 -13.40 6.85 -5.17
C ASN A 43 -13.63 7.63 -3.86
N LYS A 44 -14.25 8.81 -3.92
CA LYS A 44 -14.56 9.62 -2.73
C LYS A 44 -15.56 8.94 -1.77
N HIS A 45 -16.56 8.24 -2.31
CA HIS A 45 -17.50 7.47 -1.51
C HIS A 45 -16.82 6.28 -0.82
N ASP A 46 -15.91 5.61 -1.53
CA ASP A 46 -15.14 4.50 -1.00
C ASP A 46 -14.17 4.95 0.10
N ASP A 47 -13.53 6.12 -0.07
CA ASP A 47 -12.70 6.76 0.95
C ASP A 47 -13.49 7.02 2.25
N ASP A 48 -14.70 7.58 2.16
CA ASP A 48 -15.53 7.86 3.34
C ASP A 48 -15.98 6.57 4.06
N CYS A 49 -16.26 5.49 3.31
CA CYS A 49 -16.52 4.18 3.87
C CYS A 49 -15.28 3.61 4.60
N GLN A 50 -14.11 3.69 3.99
CA GLN A 50 -12.85 3.24 4.60
C GLN A 50 -12.51 4.03 5.87
N ILE A 51 -12.67 5.35 5.85
CA ILE A 51 -12.45 6.22 7.02
C ILE A 51 -13.32 5.76 8.19
N ARG A 52 -14.61 5.50 7.95
CA ARG A 52 -15.53 5.04 8.99
C ARG A 52 -15.10 3.69 9.58
N LEU A 53 -14.67 2.75 8.73
CA LEU A 53 -14.19 1.45 9.18
C LEU A 53 -12.91 1.57 10.02
N ILE A 54 -11.98 2.46 9.64
CA ILE A 54 -10.74 2.71 10.39
C ILE A 54 -11.05 3.31 11.76
N ILE A 55 -11.89 4.36 11.80
CA ILE A 55 -12.27 5.02 13.06
C ILE A 55 -12.90 4.02 14.04
N ASN A 56 -13.76 3.13 13.55
CA ASN A 56 -14.39 2.10 14.39
C ASN A 56 -13.38 1.08 14.94
N ARG A 57 -12.34 0.71 14.16
CA ARG A 57 -11.25 -0.16 14.65
C ARG A 57 -10.39 0.52 15.71
N ILE A 58 -10.10 1.82 15.53
CA ILE A 58 -9.30 2.61 16.49
C ILE A 58 -10.09 2.86 17.79
N TYR A 59 -11.41 3.12 17.69
CA TYR A 59 -12.26 3.52 18.82
C TYR A 59 -13.52 2.63 18.99
N PRO A 60 -13.37 1.34 19.32
CA PRO A 60 -14.46 0.36 19.28
C PRO A 60 -15.58 0.57 20.32
N ASN A 61 -15.36 1.36 21.37
CA ASN A 61 -16.31 1.54 22.49
C ASN A 61 -17.18 2.81 22.41
N ARG A 62 -17.21 3.52 21.27
CA ARG A 62 -18.11 4.69 21.10
C ARG A 62 -19.47 4.24 20.54
N ARG A 63 -20.56 4.51 21.27
CA ARG A 63 -21.93 4.10 20.91
C ARG A 63 -22.36 4.68 19.56
N ASN A 64 -23.06 3.85 18.78
CA ASN A 64 -23.60 4.07 17.42
C ASN A 64 -24.73 5.12 17.31
N SER A 65 -24.74 6.18 18.12
CA SER A 65 -25.77 7.21 18.00
C SER A 65 -25.15 8.58 18.09
N GLU A 66 -24.82 9.21 16.95
CA GLU A 66 -24.84 10.67 16.85
C GLU A 66 -24.72 11.15 15.41
N ASN A 67 -25.46 12.24 15.16
CA ASN A 67 -25.72 12.94 13.91
C ASN A 67 -24.52 13.05 12.96
N TYR A 68 -24.74 13.00 11.65
CA TYR A 68 -23.70 13.14 10.61
C TYR A 68 -22.84 14.42 10.78
N SER A 69 -23.40 15.48 11.39
CA SER A 69 -22.68 16.70 11.76
C SER A 69 -21.66 16.52 12.88
N VAL A 70 -22.00 15.72 13.90
CA VAL A 70 -21.12 15.40 15.03
C VAL A 70 -19.96 14.51 14.57
N LEU A 71 -20.23 13.57 13.64
CA LEU A 71 -19.17 12.77 13.01
C LEU A 71 -18.18 13.64 12.22
N ASN A 72 -18.63 14.68 11.53
CA ASN A 72 -17.77 15.62 10.82
C ASN A 72 -16.93 16.49 11.77
N GLU A 73 -17.51 16.92 12.89
CA GLU A 73 -16.81 17.68 13.92
C GLU A 73 -15.78 16.81 14.66
N ILE A 74 -16.14 15.57 15.01
CA ILE A 74 -15.21 14.58 15.56
C ILE A 74 -14.11 14.26 14.56
N ARG A 75 -14.44 14.05 13.29
CA ARG A 75 -13.45 13.87 12.20
C ARG A 75 -12.50 15.05 12.14
N HIS A 76 -13.02 16.29 12.17
CA HIS A 76 -12.20 17.49 12.15
C HIS A 76 -11.28 17.59 13.37
N ASN A 77 -11.80 17.33 14.56
CA ASN A 77 -11.04 17.40 15.82
C ASN A 77 -9.98 16.29 15.93
N ILE A 78 -10.29 15.08 15.46
CA ILE A 78 -9.34 13.97 15.36
C ILE A 78 -8.24 14.35 14.38
N LEU A 79 -8.57 14.72 13.14
CA LEU A 79 -7.59 15.13 12.12
C LEU A 79 -6.70 16.30 12.58
N THR A 80 -7.27 17.26 13.30
CA THR A 80 -6.53 18.40 13.85
C THR A 80 -5.55 17.97 14.93
N LYS A 81 -5.99 17.12 15.88
CA LYS A 81 -5.11 16.58 16.93
C LYS A 81 -3.98 15.72 16.34
N LEU A 82 -4.29 14.94 15.32
CA LEU A 82 -3.34 14.09 14.63
C LEU A 82 -2.28 14.89 13.86
N ASN A 83 -2.69 15.98 13.19
CA ASN A 83 -1.73 16.90 12.58
C ASN A 83 -0.78 17.49 13.63
N LEU A 84 -1.26 17.82 14.83
CA LEU A 84 -0.41 18.33 15.92
C LEU A 84 0.60 17.29 16.40
N ASP A 85 0.18 16.03 16.57
CA ASP A 85 1.06 14.94 17.04
C ASP A 85 2.12 14.54 15.98
N ILE A 86 1.81 14.66 14.69
CA ILE A 86 2.76 14.40 13.58
C ILE A 86 3.78 15.55 13.48
N LEU A 87 3.32 16.81 13.56
CA LEU A 87 4.20 17.98 13.58
C LEU A 87 5.18 17.95 14.76
N ALA A 88 4.73 17.46 15.91
CA ALA A 88 5.58 17.30 17.10
C ALA A 88 6.68 16.23 16.94
N ARG A 89 6.55 15.30 15.98
CA ARG A 89 7.50 14.20 15.75
C ARG A 89 8.54 14.47 14.65
N GLY A 90 8.36 15.55 13.88
CA GLY A 90 9.34 15.99 12.88
C GLY A 90 9.39 15.12 11.61
N ASP A 91 8.33 14.38 11.29
CA ASP A 91 8.25 13.56 10.08
C ASP A 91 8.17 14.45 8.80
N PRO A 92 8.99 14.23 7.75
CA PRO A 92 8.90 14.96 6.49
C PRO A 92 7.64 14.51 5.73
N ILE A 93 6.64 15.38 5.59
CA ILE A 93 5.39 15.06 4.92
C ILE A 93 5.52 15.43 3.43
N GLN A 94 5.79 14.45 2.57
CA GLN A 94 5.23 14.46 1.22
C GLN A 94 3.70 14.42 1.40
N GLU A 95 2.95 15.29 0.72
CA GLU A 95 1.58 15.71 1.08
C GLU A 95 0.55 14.55 1.16
N LEU A 96 0.59 13.76 2.24
CA LEU A 96 -0.31 12.65 2.55
C LEU A 96 -1.75 13.17 2.61
N THR A 97 -2.66 12.47 1.94
CA THR A 97 -4.08 12.83 1.99
C THR A 97 -4.61 12.68 3.42
N SER A 98 -5.77 13.28 3.72
CA SER A 98 -6.42 13.10 5.03
C SER A 98 -6.72 11.62 5.33
N LEU A 99 -6.94 10.81 4.29
CA LEU A 99 -7.14 9.37 4.42
C LEU A 99 -5.81 8.66 4.76
N ASP A 100 -4.72 8.97 4.05
CA ASP A 100 -3.42 8.34 4.31
C ASP A 100 -2.92 8.61 5.72
N LYS A 101 -3.18 9.80 6.26
CA LYS A 101 -2.86 10.13 7.65
C LYS A 101 -3.61 9.23 8.64
N ILE A 102 -4.89 8.96 8.40
CA ILE A 102 -5.72 8.08 9.23
C ILE A 102 -5.23 6.63 9.14
N MET A 103 -4.93 6.16 7.92
CA MET A 103 -4.35 4.82 7.70
C MET A 103 -3.00 4.67 8.41
N TYR A 104 -2.13 5.69 8.31
CA TYR A 104 -0.82 5.72 8.95
C TYR A 104 -0.91 5.61 10.48
N GLN A 105 -1.92 6.22 11.11
CA GLN A 105 -2.11 6.09 12.56
C GLN A 105 -2.53 4.69 12.97
N GLU A 106 -3.42 4.06 12.20
CA GLU A 106 -3.81 2.67 12.46
C GLU A 106 -2.59 1.75 12.28
N PHE A 107 -1.77 2.00 11.26
CA PHE A 107 -0.48 1.35 11.07
C PHE A 107 0.42 1.52 12.30
N ARG A 108 0.68 2.74 12.76
CA ARG A 108 1.48 2.99 13.98
C ARG A 108 0.90 2.30 15.20
N ARG A 109 -0.42 2.36 15.39
CA ARG A 109 -1.11 1.68 16.50
C ARG A 109 -0.92 0.16 16.45
N LEU A 110 -0.89 -0.45 15.27
CA LEU A 110 -0.68 -1.89 15.09
C LEU A 110 0.78 -2.29 15.27
N VAL A 111 1.72 -1.50 14.74
CA VAL A 111 3.17 -1.70 14.87
C VAL A 111 3.61 -1.52 16.33
N ASP A 112 3.18 -0.44 17.01
CA ASP A 112 3.52 -0.17 18.41
C ASP A 112 3.06 -1.30 19.34
N LYS A 113 1.90 -1.90 19.06
CA LYS A 113 1.40 -3.07 19.81
C LYS A 113 2.34 -4.27 19.75
N GLN A 114 3.14 -4.42 18.69
CA GLN A 114 4.11 -5.52 18.59
C GLN A 114 5.33 -5.33 19.51
N PHE A 115 5.58 -4.10 19.97
CA PHE A 115 6.74 -3.74 20.79
C PHE A 115 6.39 -3.36 22.24
N GLN A 116 5.10 -3.27 22.58
CA GLN A 116 4.66 -2.99 23.95
C GLN A 116 4.76 -4.23 24.86
N ASN A 117 5.49 -4.10 25.97
CA ASN A 117 5.55 -5.10 27.04
C ASN A 117 4.33 -4.97 27.97
N SER A 118 3.16 -5.48 27.55
CA SER A 118 1.97 -5.51 28.42
C SER A 118 1.69 -6.94 28.90
N LYS A 119 1.68 -7.16 30.22
CA LYS A 119 1.26 -8.44 30.84
C LYS A 119 -0.26 -8.70 30.75
N ILE A 120 -1.05 -7.69 30.36
CA ILE A 120 -2.52 -7.70 30.48
C ILE A 120 -3.19 -8.10 29.15
N ILE A 121 -2.50 -7.94 28.02
CA ILE A 121 -3.02 -8.30 26.70
C ILE A 121 -1.99 -9.19 26.00
N PRO A 122 -2.27 -10.48 25.73
CA PRO A 122 -1.45 -11.29 24.84
C PRO A 122 -1.66 -10.77 23.42
N SER A 123 -1.03 -9.64 23.12
CA SER A 123 -1.29 -8.81 21.92
C SER A 123 -0.15 -8.83 20.92
N LYS A 124 0.98 -9.43 21.28
CA LYS A 124 2.11 -9.59 20.37
C LYS A 124 1.84 -10.81 19.50
N LEU A 125 1.48 -10.56 18.24
CA LEU A 125 1.31 -11.60 17.25
C LEU A 125 2.67 -12.20 16.88
N ILE A 126 3.65 -11.32 16.68
CA ILE A 126 4.93 -11.64 16.09
C ILE A 126 5.83 -12.34 17.12
N PRO A 127 6.28 -13.59 16.88
CA PRO A 127 7.03 -14.39 17.85
C PRO A 127 8.50 -13.98 18.00
N VAL A 128 8.88 -12.78 17.58
CA VAL A 128 10.27 -12.32 17.58
C VAL A 128 10.71 -11.96 19.00
N ILE A 129 11.69 -12.73 19.50
CA ILE A 129 12.38 -12.53 20.77
C ILE A 129 13.63 -11.68 20.47
N GLY A 130 13.68 -10.45 21.00
CA GLY A 130 14.79 -9.54 20.78
C GLY A 130 14.40 -8.07 20.92
N LYS A 131 15.40 -7.19 20.89
CA LYS A 131 15.19 -5.73 20.82
C LYS A 131 15.07 -5.32 19.36
N ALA A 132 14.02 -4.59 19.03
CA ALA A 132 13.82 -4.04 17.69
C ALA A 132 14.29 -2.58 17.63
N SER A 133 15.00 -2.20 16.57
CA SER A 133 15.40 -0.81 16.29
C SER A 133 15.00 -0.43 14.88
N LEU A 134 14.32 0.70 14.71
CA LEU A 134 13.96 1.23 13.39
C LEU A 134 15.25 1.59 12.63
N ILE A 135 15.42 1.07 11.42
CA ILE A 135 16.58 1.33 10.56
C ILE A 135 16.20 2.01 9.25
N TYR A 136 14.95 1.86 8.81
CA TYR A 136 14.43 2.47 7.60
C TYR A 136 12.95 2.80 7.75
N LYS A 137 12.56 3.99 7.29
CA LYS A 137 11.16 4.44 7.20
C LYS A 137 11.00 5.19 5.89
N ALA A 138 10.22 4.67 4.94
CA ALA A 138 10.21 5.20 3.57
C ALA A 138 9.73 6.65 3.47
N THR A 139 8.79 7.09 4.31
CA THR A 139 8.38 8.51 4.36
C THR A 139 9.48 9.47 4.82
N VAL A 140 10.53 8.97 5.47
CA VAL A 140 11.70 9.75 5.92
C VAL A 140 12.89 9.54 4.98
N ASP A 141 13.17 8.29 4.65
CA ASP A 141 14.39 7.87 3.95
C ASP A 141 14.23 7.80 2.42
N GLY A 142 13.00 7.78 1.90
CA GLY A 142 12.68 7.65 0.48
C GLY A 142 12.16 6.25 0.11
N PHE A 143 11.32 6.16 -0.93
CA PHE A 143 10.64 4.92 -1.37
C PHE A 143 11.37 4.15 -2.49
N ASN A 144 12.54 4.62 -2.94
CA ASN A 144 13.30 3.94 -3.98
C ASN A 144 14.19 2.83 -3.40
N SER A 145 14.54 1.84 -4.23
CA SER A 145 15.36 0.69 -3.78
C SER A 145 16.76 1.11 -3.33
N ILE A 146 17.34 2.17 -3.93
CA ILE A 146 18.67 2.67 -3.57
C ILE A 146 18.71 3.11 -2.11
N ASP A 147 17.71 3.85 -1.65
CA ASP A 147 17.66 4.35 -0.27
C ASP A 147 17.33 3.23 0.73
N PHE A 148 16.51 2.26 0.33
CA PHE A 148 16.29 1.04 1.10
C PHE A 148 17.60 0.26 1.30
N HIS A 149 18.31 -0.09 0.23
CA HIS A 149 19.51 -0.92 0.33
C HIS A 149 20.64 -0.22 1.10
N LYS A 150 20.76 1.11 1.01
CA LYS A 150 21.69 1.89 1.87
C LYS A 150 21.43 1.70 3.37
N LYS A 151 20.17 1.47 3.78
CA LYS A 151 19.78 1.34 5.18
C LYS A 151 19.64 -0.10 5.64
N CYS A 152 19.15 -0.99 4.78
CA CYS A 152 18.72 -2.33 5.15
C CYS A 152 19.73 -3.43 4.81
N ASP A 153 20.65 -3.20 3.88
CA ASP A 153 21.65 -4.21 3.54
C ASP A 153 22.60 -4.47 4.72
N ASN A 154 22.97 -5.75 4.90
CA ASN A 154 23.91 -6.20 5.92
C ASN A 154 23.48 -5.90 7.38
N GLN A 155 22.19 -5.66 7.63
CA GLN A 155 21.68 -5.34 8.98
C GLN A 155 21.33 -6.58 9.82
N GLY A 156 21.55 -7.81 9.35
CA GLY A 156 21.15 -9.01 10.08
C GLY A 156 19.65 -9.29 9.96
N ASN A 157 19.07 -9.81 11.04
CA ASN A 157 17.64 -10.14 11.09
C ASN A 157 16.82 -8.86 11.00
N THR A 158 15.79 -8.86 10.15
CA THR A 158 14.91 -7.70 10.00
C THR A 158 13.44 -8.11 10.01
N ILE A 159 12.61 -7.15 10.41
CA ILE A 159 11.17 -7.23 10.28
C ILE A 159 10.66 -5.99 9.57
N SER A 160 9.91 -6.20 8.50
CA SER A 160 9.33 -5.15 7.66
C SER A 160 7.84 -5.06 7.93
N PHE A 161 7.33 -3.85 8.16
CA PHE A 161 5.90 -3.54 8.26
C PHE A 161 5.51 -2.65 7.09
N ILE A 162 4.48 -3.06 6.36
CA ILE A 162 4.02 -2.43 5.12
C ILE A 162 2.55 -2.03 5.29
N LEU A 163 2.23 -0.80 4.90
CA LEU A 163 0.88 -0.27 4.79
C LEU A 163 0.52 -0.10 3.31
N SER A 164 -0.46 -0.85 2.82
CA SER A 164 -1.01 -0.63 1.46
C SER A 164 -2.03 0.50 1.42
N GLU A 165 -2.31 1.00 0.21
CA GLU A 165 -3.40 1.97 -0.03
C GLU A 165 -4.82 1.43 0.29
N TYR A 166 -4.94 0.12 0.52
CA TYR A 166 -6.18 -0.53 0.94
C TYR A 166 -6.26 -0.72 2.47
N ASN A 167 -5.47 0.04 3.22
CA ASN A 167 -5.42 0.03 4.68
C ASN A 167 -5.18 -1.38 5.25
N GLN A 168 -4.34 -2.15 4.57
CA GLN A 168 -3.84 -3.41 5.11
C GLN A 168 -2.44 -3.21 5.66
N VAL A 169 -2.24 -3.69 6.89
CA VAL A 169 -0.96 -3.70 7.57
C VAL A 169 -0.49 -5.13 7.64
N PHE A 170 0.58 -5.41 6.91
CA PHE A 170 1.16 -6.73 6.77
C PHE A 170 2.68 -6.59 6.70
N GLY A 171 3.39 -7.70 6.53
CA GLY A 171 4.83 -7.66 6.46
C GLY A 171 5.45 -9.02 6.55
N CYS A 172 6.76 -9.01 6.77
CA CYS A 172 7.57 -10.21 6.79
C CYS A 172 8.71 -10.08 7.81
N TYR A 173 9.21 -11.23 8.23
CA TYR A 173 10.46 -11.37 8.96
C TYR A 173 11.43 -12.21 8.15
N THR A 174 12.71 -11.85 8.20
CA THR A 174 13.82 -12.64 7.66
C THR A 174 14.97 -12.66 8.68
N SER A 175 15.60 -13.83 8.83
CA SER A 175 16.87 -14.01 9.55
C SER A 175 18.09 -13.73 8.67
N LYS A 176 17.89 -13.51 7.36
CA LYS A 176 18.96 -13.20 6.42
C LYS A 176 19.11 -11.69 6.28
N SER A 177 20.36 -11.26 6.20
CA SER A 177 20.66 -9.87 5.86
C SER A 177 20.32 -9.63 4.39
N TRP A 178 19.55 -8.58 4.13
CA TRP A 178 19.35 -8.09 2.77
C TRP A 178 20.67 -7.79 2.08
N GLN A 179 20.69 -8.03 0.76
CA GLN A 179 21.78 -7.67 -0.13
C GLN A 179 21.22 -7.19 -1.46
N SER A 180 22.03 -6.40 -2.17
CA SER A 180 21.75 -5.86 -3.51
C SER A 180 22.74 -6.40 -4.55
N PRO A 181 22.71 -7.72 -4.86
CA PRO A 181 23.61 -8.32 -5.85
C PRO A 181 23.32 -7.82 -7.27
N GLU A 182 24.31 -7.97 -8.17
CA GLU A 182 24.15 -7.58 -9.58
C GLU A 182 23.10 -8.42 -10.33
N ASN A 183 22.99 -9.70 -9.97
CA ASN A 183 21.97 -10.61 -10.45
C ASN A 183 21.09 -11.05 -9.29
N VAL A 184 19.81 -11.29 -9.56
CA VAL A 184 18.85 -11.81 -8.59
C VAL A 184 19.38 -13.09 -7.92
N GLN A 185 19.22 -13.19 -6.60
CA GLN A 185 19.62 -14.36 -5.82
C GLN A 185 18.49 -14.85 -4.94
N GLN A 186 18.24 -16.16 -4.97
CA GLN A 186 17.30 -16.84 -4.09
C GLN A 186 18.02 -17.33 -2.84
N VAL A 187 17.41 -17.12 -1.68
CA VAL A 187 18.02 -17.38 -0.38
C VAL A 187 17.07 -18.20 0.49
N GLU A 188 17.56 -19.37 0.91
CA GLU A 188 16.93 -20.19 1.93
C GLU A 188 16.93 -19.50 3.28
N ASP A 189 15.77 -19.42 3.93
CA ASP A 189 15.64 -18.93 5.29
C ASP A 189 14.53 -19.63 6.04
N SER A 190 14.84 -20.70 6.78
CA SER A 190 13.84 -21.46 7.54
C SER A 190 13.17 -20.69 8.69
N GLU A 191 13.73 -19.54 9.10
CA GLU A 191 13.12 -18.68 10.12
C GLU A 191 12.18 -17.62 9.51
N ALA A 192 12.17 -17.44 8.18
CA ALA A 192 11.32 -16.46 7.52
C ALA A 192 9.83 -16.79 7.68
N PHE A 193 9.02 -15.74 7.82
CA PHE A 193 7.56 -15.84 7.84
C PHE A 193 6.91 -14.53 7.38
N ILE A 194 5.68 -14.65 6.89
CA ILE A 194 4.82 -13.52 6.54
C ILE A 194 3.75 -13.33 7.63
N PHE A 195 3.28 -12.12 7.83
CA PHE A 195 2.20 -11.82 8.78
C PHE A 195 1.24 -10.76 8.26
N SER A 196 0.02 -10.75 8.79
CA SER A 196 -0.93 -9.66 8.66
C SER A 196 -1.31 -9.15 10.05
N LEU A 197 -1.02 -7.88 10.34
CA LEU A 197 -1.48 -7.23 11.57
C LEU A 197 -2.95 -6.84 11.49
N THR A 198 -3.45 -6.46 10.31
CA THR A 198 -4.87 -6.16 10.11
C THR A 198 -5.75 -7.38 10.36
N LYS A 199 -5.28 -8.57 9.96
CA LYS A 199 -6.02 -9.83 10.11
C LYS A 199 -5.58 -10.68 11.29
N ASN A 200 -4.52 -10.26 11.99
CA ASN A 200 -3.94 -10.94 13.13
C ASN A 200 -3.53 -12.40 12.83
N THR A 201 -2.80 -12.61 11.73
CA THR A 201 -2.37 -13.93 11.24
C THR A 201 -0.87 -14.01 10.94
N ILE A 202 -0.31 -15.22 11.05
CA ILE A 202 1.06 -15.56 10.63
C ILE A 202 0.99 -16.70 9.62
N HIS A 203 1.81 -16.60 8.59
CA HIS A 203 1.91 -17.51 7.46
C HIS A 203 3.33 -18.06 7.43
N ARG A 204 3.45 -19.35 7.77
CA ARG A 204 4.73 -20.08 7.80
C ARG A 204 4.99 -20.75 6.46
N GLN A 205 6.26 -21.02 6.19
CA GLN A 205 6.66 -21.77 5.01
C GLN A 205 6.06 -23.17 5.03
N TYR A 206 5.66 -23.66 3.86
CA TYR A 206 5.14 -25.02 3.69
C TYR A 206 5.62 -25.72 2.40
N GLN A 207 6.23 -24.97 1.48
CA GLN A 207 6.82 -25.45 0.24
C GLN A 207 7.85 -24.42 -0.27
N ASN A 208 8.64 -24.77 -1.29
CA ASN A 208 9.53 -23.83 -2.00
C ASN A 208 10.44 -23.01 -1.05
N SER A 209 11.02 -23.67 -0.04
CA SER A 209 11.82 -23.01 1.00
C SER A 209 13.12 -22.41 0.47
N GLU A 210 13.59 -22.87 -0.68
CA GLU A 210 14.73 -22.32 -1.41
C GLU A 210 14.48 -20.93 -2.01
N TYR A 211 13.22 -20.52 -2.08
CA TYR A 211 12.76 -19.21 -2.55
C TYR A 211 12.20 -18.35 -1.40
N ALA A 212 12.55 -18.64 -0.14
CA ALA A 212 11.98 -17.94 1.02
C ALA A 212 12.23 -16.43 0.98
N VAL A 213 13.40 -16.02 0.51
CA VAL A 213 13.82 -14.62 0.38
C VAL A 213 14.53 -14.44 -0.95
N GLU A 214 14.24 -13.35 -1.65
CA GLU A 214 14.97 -12.94 -2.85
C GLU A 214 15.77 -11.66 -2.58
N HIS A 215 17.03 -11.66 -2.99
CA HIS A 215 17.89 -10.48 -3.00
C HIS A 215 17.93 -9.89 -4.41
N ASN A 216 17.47 -8.64 -4.51
CA ASN A 216 17.30 -7.94 -5.77
C ASN A 216 17.50 -6.44 -5.56
N LYS A 217 18.48 -5.85 -6.26
CA LYS A 217 18.88 -4.43 -6.10
C LYS A 217 17.81 -3.41 -6.53
N ASP A 218 16.82 -3.85 -7.31
CA ASP A 218 15.79 -2.97 -7.87
C ASP A 218 14.50 -2.97 -7.01
N TRP A 219 14.45 -3.80 -5.96
CA TRP A 219 13.28 -4.01 -5.11
C TRP A 219 13.59 -3.71 -3.64
N LEU A 220 12.57 -3.39 -2.85
CA LEU A 220 12.73 -3.15 -1.41
C LEU A 220 12.68 -4.47 -0.64
N THR A 221 11.66 -5.29 -0.87
CA THR A 221 11.44 -6.52 -0.08
C THR A 221 10.78 -7.55 -0.96
N VAL A 222 11.40 -8.71 -1.12
CA VAL A 222 10.85 -9.83 -1.90
C VAL A 222 10.97 -11.13 -1.11
N LEU A 223 9.84 -11.81 -0.93
CA LEU A 223 9.74 -13.10 -0.25
C LEU A 223 8.83 -14.06 -1.00
N GLY A 224 9.25 -15.32 -1.03
CA GLY A 224 8.47 -16.44 -1.52
C GLY A 224 8.51 -16.63 -3.03
N TYR A 225 8.30 -17.87 -3.45
CA TYR A 225 8.22 -18.25 -4.86
C TYR A 225 6.98 -17.65 -5.53
N ASN A 226 7.10 -17.11 -6.75
CA ASN A 226 6.03 -16.35 -7.42
C ASN A 226 5.53 -15.15 -6.58
N ASP A 227 6.39 -14.58 -5.74
CA ASP A 227 6.19 -13.33 -5.02
C ASP A 227 4.99 -13.33 -4.05
N ASP A 228 5.10 -14.06 -2.93
CA ASP A 228 4.13 -13.94 -1.82
C ASP A 228 4.04 -12.47 -1.33
N ILE A 229 5.20 -11.79 -1.25
CA ILE A 229 5.34 -10.33 -1.12
C ILE A 229 6.47 -9.88 -2.03
N ALA A 230 6.21 -8.87 -2.87
CA ALA A 230 7.25 -8.16 -3.60
C ALA A 230 6.95 -6.65 -3.63
N ILE A 231 7.85 -5.85 -3.06
CA ILE A 231 7.71 -4.38 -2.96
C ILE A 231 8.70 -3.70 -3.88
N GLN A 232 8.17 -2.99 -4.89
CA GLN A 232 8.96 -2.40 -5.96
C GLN A 232 9.56 -1.04 -5.57
N SER A 233 10.65 -0.61 -6.23
CA SER A 233 11.12 0.78 -6.13
C SER A 233 10.00 1.77 -6.46
N ASP A 234 9.97 2.90 -5.77
CA ASP A 234 8.99 3.98 -5.96
C ASP A 234 7.53 3.52 -5.75
N CYS A 235 7.34 2.50 -4.89
CA CYS A 235 6.06 1.87 -4.59
C CYS A 235 4.96 2.81 -4.08
N ASN A 236 5.28 4.04 -3.67
CA ASN A 236 4.29 5.06 -3.35
C ASN A 236 3.67 5.74 -4.58
N GLN A 237 4.33 5.64 -5.74
CA GLN A 237 3.95 6.31 -6.98
C GLN A 237 3.47 5.35 -8.07
N ASN A 238 3.75 4.05 -7.95
CA ASN A 238 3.36 3.03 -8.93
C ASN A 238 2.54 1.87 -8.32
N MET A 239 1.88 1.09 -9.19
CA MET A 239 1.05 -0.07 -8.81
C MET A 239 1.79 -1.39 -9.06
N ASP A 240 3.12 -1.41 -8.98
CA ASP A 240 3.93 -2.56 -9.39
C ASP A 240 4.36 -3.44 -8.22
N SER A 241 4.08 -3.03 -6.98
CA SER A 241 4.17 -3.93 -5.82
C SER A 241 3.09 -5.01 -5.89
N PHE A 242 3.42 -6.21 -5.43
CA PHE A 242 2.62 -7.41 -5.63
C PHE A 242 2.53 -8.26 -4.36
N CYS A 243 1.37 -8.88 -4.11
CA CYS A 243 1.20 -9.89 -3.08
C CYS A 243 0.29 -11.02 -3.56
N GLY A 244 0.83 -12.24 -3.65
CA GLY A 244 0.08 -13.44 -3.97
C GLY A 244 0.42 -14.58 -3.03
N LEU A 245 -0.27 -14.67 -1.88
CA LEU A 245 0.05 -15.65 -0.85
C LEU A 245 -0.19 -17.10 -1.35
N GLY A 246 0.68 -18.02 -0.95
CA GLY A 246 0.61 -19.44 -1.26
C GLY A 246 1.77 -19.99 -2.07
N GLY A 247 2.69 -19.14 -2.51
CA GLY A 247 3.89 -19.55 -3.26
C GLY A 247 4.85 -20.38 -2.42
N THR A 248 5.27 -19.83 -1.29
CA THR A 248 6.14 -20.44 -0.28
C THR A 248 5.47 -20.45 1.10
N PHE A 249 4.70 -19.41 1.42
CA PHE A 249 4.06 -19.23 2.72
C PHE A 249 2.58 -19.64 2.68
N ILE A 250 2.14 -20.38 3.70
CA ILE A 250 0.82 -21.03 3.68
C ILE A 250 -0.31 -19.98 3.78
N PRO A 251 -1.30 -20.01 2.87
CA PRO A 251 -2.45 -19.13 2.95
C PRO A 251 -3.40 -19.57 4.09
N PRO A 252 -4.40 -18.76 4.45
CA PRO A 252 -5.43 -19.15 5.41
C PRO A 252 -6.14 -20.47 5.03
N THR A 253 -6.73 -21.14 6.01
CA THR A 253 -7.49 -22.37 5.76
C THR A 253 -8.60 -22.14 4.72
N GLY A 254 -8.61 -22.98 3.68
CA GLY A 254 -9.57 -22.93 2.57
C GLY A 254 -9.15 -22.04 1.40
N TYR A 255 -7.97 -21.42 1.49
CA TYR A 255 -7.39 -20.57 0.44
C TYR A 255 -6.23 -21.35 -0.20
N TYR A 256 -5.94 -21.05 -1.46
CA TYR A 256 -4.97 -21.78 -2.28
C TYR A 256 -4.10 -20.81 -3.09
N GLN A 257 -2.91 -21.26 -3.46
CA GLN A 257 -2.06 -20.49 -4.38
C GLN A 257 -2.86 -20.12 -5.64
N ASP A 258 -2.68 -18.88 -6.09
CA ASP A 258 -3.29 -18.30 -7.29
C ASP A 258 -4.81 -18.06 -7.25
N ASP A 259 -5.51 -18.41 -6.17
CA ASP A 259 -6.92 -18.03 -6.01
C ASP A 259 -7.10 -16.53 -5.73
N GLN A 260 -8.31 -16.03 -5.95
CA GLN A 260 -8.59 -14.60 -5.84
C GLN A 260 -8.46 -14.12 -4.39
N GLU A 261 -8.86 -14.98 -3.46
CA GLU A 261 -8.85 -14.74 -2.04
C GLU A 261 -7.44 -14.53 -1.49
N SER A 262 -6.46 -15.34 -1.90
CA SER A 262 -5.05 -15.21 -1.52
C SER A 262 -4.40 -13.98 -2.14
N LYS A 263 -4.75 -13.66 -3.39
CA LYS A 263 -4.28 -12.48 -4.12
C LYS A 263 -4.71 -11.16 -3.51
N VAL A 264 -5.84 -11.12 -2.79
CA VAL A 264 -6.30 -9.92 -2.09
C VAL A 264 -6.04 -9.99 -0.58
N TYR A 265 -5.47 -11.09 -0.08
CA TYR A 265 -5.45 -11.35 1.35
C TYR A 265 -4.54 -10.37 2.12
N LEU A 266 -3.30 -10.21 1.70
CA LEU A 266 -2.33 -9.41 2.46
C LEU A 266 -2.53 -7.92 2.23
N ALA A 267 -2.48 -7.49 0.97
CA ALA A 267 -2.45 -6.08 0.62
C ALA A 267 -3.81 -5.49 0.26
N GLY A 268 -4.87 -6.30 0.15
CA GLY A 268 -6.21 -5.87 -0.27
C GLY A 268 -6.42 -5.93 -1.79
N ALA A 269 -5.35 -6.05 -2.56
CA ALA A 269 -5.34 -6.28 -3.99
C ALA A 269 -4.05 -7.00 -4.38
N LEU A 270 -4.04 -7.62 -5.56
CA LEU A 270 -2.87 -8.30 -6.12
C LEU A 270 -1.73 -7.33 -6.40
N LYS A 271 -2.08 -6.15 -6.92
CA LYS A 271 -1.18 -5.04 -7.22
C LYS A 271 -1.64 -3.80 -6.48
N PHE A 272 -0.72 -3.05 -5.88
CA PHE A 272 -1.06 -1.94 -4.97
C PHE A 272 0.06 -0.92 -4.86
N ARG A 273 -0.30 0.30 -4.43
CA ARG A 273 0.63 1.30 -3.90
C ARG A 273 0.88 1.09 -2.41
N VAL A 274 2.10 1.42 -1.99
CA VAL A 274 2.53 1.45 -0.60
C VAL A 274 2.41 2.87 -0.04
N ILE A 275 1.75 3.01 1.10
CA ILE A 275 1.63 4.27 1.84
C ILE A 275 2.80 4.44 2.80
N GLU A 276 3.26 3.34 3.42
CA GLU A 276 4.42 3.34 4.31
C GLU A 276 5.09 1.95 4.32
N ILE A 277 6.41 1.95 4.46
CA ILE A 277 7.17 0.77 4.85
C ILE A 277 8.17 1.15 5.94
N GLU A 278 8.15 0.43 7.04
CA GLU A 278 9.12 0.55 8.13
C GLU A 278 9.85 -0.77 8.33
N VAL A 279 11.18 -0.71 8.42
CA VAL A 279 12.03 -1.88 8.68
C VAL A 279 12.74 -1.71 10.00
N TYR A 280 12.65 -2.73 10.83
CA TYR A 280 13.31 -2.81 12.11
C TYR A 280 14.37 -3.91 12.09
N GLN A 281 15.59 -3.58 12.51
CA GLN A 281 16.59 -4.57 12.86
C GLN A 281 16.18 -5.28 14.16
N VAL A 282 16.33 -6.60 14.19
CA VAL A 282 16.05 -7.45 15.36
C VAL A 282 17.36 -7.97 15.92
N ILE A 283 17.73 -7.48 17.10
CA ILE A 283 18.89 -7.96 17.85
C ILE A 283 18.44 -9.06 18.80
N LYS A 284 18.89 -10.30 18.54
CA LYS A 284 18.69 -11.46 19.40
C LYS A 284 19.53 -11.34 20.68
#